data_AF-A0A0Q7TTX9-F1
#
_entry.id   AF-A0A0Q7TTX9-F1
#
_cell.length_a   1.000
_cell.length_b   1.000
_cell.length_c   1.000
_cell.angle_alpha   90.00
_cell.angle_beta   90.00
_cell.angle_gamma   90.00
#
_symmetry.space_group_name_H-M   'P 1'
#
loop_
_entity.id
_entity.type
_entity.pdbx_description
1 polymer ?
#
loop_
_entity_poly.entity_id
_entity_poly.type
_entity_poly.pdbx_seq_one_letter_code
_entity_poly.pdbx_strand_id
1 'polypeptide(L)'
;MTLASALKTGDLTQLPSRRDEDWRWTDLRGLIRAVPPASPPVDGEVAAGPFDGLAADEILFVNGRQRHAAAGDAGDVVALRFVSATEGAAHAAAYAIVVEPDTTLVLLESHEGRAGGYFSDVTLDIAVGEGARVERIVLVDDHAEAIDVVTAEVDLAPGATFNQTVLTTGARRQRVETRINHPGAHAKVRLDGVYILENQRHADQTTVVTHGGVDGITSQLTKGVVDDQARGVFQGRIVVQPGADQTDARMGHHALILSDKAEVDAKPELLIFADDVACAHGNTIGALDDQQIFYARQRGIPEVEAKAMLTQAFLGEVVERIEHDGAREIAAAWVAARLGRAE
;
A
#
# COMPACT_ATOMS: atom_id res chain seq x y z
N MET A 1 -10.35 -0.68 18.38
CA MET A 1 -11.25 0.47 18.11
C MET A 1 -11.00 0.87 16.67
N THR A 2 -12.04 0.96 15.84
CA THR A 2 -11.91 1.31 14.41
C THR A 2 -12.06 2.83 14.22
N LEU A 3 -11.32 3.40 13.27
CA LEU A 3 -11.41 4.83 12.94
C LEU A 3 -12.83 5.24 12.51
N ALA A 4 -13.57 4.33 11.89
CA ALA A 4 -14.99 4.45 11.59
C ALA A 4 -15.85 4.86 12.81
N SER A 5 -15.50 4.40 14.02
CA SER A 5 -16.19 4.83 15.24
C SER A 5 -15.95 6.30 15.55
N ALA A 6 -14.70 6.77 15.40
CA ALA A 6 -14.35 8.18 15.59
C ALA A 6 -15.06 9.06 14.56
N LEU A 7 -15.14 8.61 13.30
CA LEU A 7 -15.90 9.29 12.23
C LEU A 7 -17.39 9.39 12.52
N LYS A 8 -17.99 8.31 13.04
CA LYS A 8 -19.42 8.25 13.35
C LYS A 8 -19.80 9.07 14.58
N THR A 9 -18.95 9.06 15.60
CA THR A 9 -19.24 9.69 16.90
C THR A 9 -18.71 11.13 17.02
N GLY A 10 -17.73 11.51 16.18
CA GLY A 10 -17.02 12.77 16.28
C GLY A 10 -16.01 12.84 17.44
N ASP A 11 -15.81 11.72 18.15
CA ASP A 11 -14.94 11.66 19.33
C ASP A 11 -13.46 11.49 18.93
N LEU A 12 -12.71 12.58 19.04
CA LEU A 12 -11.28 12.63 18.72
C LEU A 12 -10.42 11.75 19.64
N THR A 13 -10.89 11.38 20.83
CA THR A 13 -10.11 10.53 21.74
C THR A 13 -9.97 9.11 21.22
N GLN A 14 -10.85 8.71 20.30
CA GLN A 14 -10.82 7.42 19.60
C GLN A 14 -9.82 7.39 18.44
N LEU A 15 -9.31 8.54 17.99
CA LEU A 15 -8.25 8.60 16.98
C LEU A 15 -6.91 8.21 17.60
N PRO A 16 -6.04 7.49 16.89
CA PRO A 16 -4.71 7.14 17.36
C PRO A 16 -3.80 8.37 17.47
N SER A 17 -2.77 8.25 18.30
CA SER A 17 -1.82 9.30 18.64
C SER A 17 -0.39 8.77 18.68
N ARG A 18 0.59 9.67 18.81
CA ARG A 18 2.02 9.29 18.95
C ARG A 18 2.35 8.43 20.17
N ARG A 19 1.43 8.33 21.13
CA ARG A 19 1.57 7.47 22.32
C ARG A 19 1.19 6.02 22.02
N ASP A 20 0.38 5.81 20.99
CA ASP A 20 0.01 4.49 20.51
C ASP A 20 1.17 3.99 19.64
N GLU A 21 1.76 2.84 20.00
CA GLU A 21 3.05 2.40 19.45
C GLU A 21 3.03 2.29 17.92
N ASP A 22 2.00 1.65 17.36
CA ASP A 22 1.82 1.45 15.92
C ASP A 22 1.55 2.76 15.15
N TRP A 23 1.26 3.86 15.87
CA TRP A 23 0.91 5.17 15.31
C TRP A 23 1.89 6.28 15.72
N ARG A 24 3.05 5.92 16.27
CA ARG A 24 4.09 6.85 16.74
C ARG A 24 4.47 7.93 15.71
N TRP A 25 4.49 7.53 14.44
CA TRP A 25 4.88 8.36 13.30
C TRP A 25 3.70 8.93 12.51
N THR A 26 2.49 8.40 12.73
CA THR A 26 1.28 8.73 11.98
C THR A 26 0.21 9.31 12.91
N ASP A 27 0.50 10.46 13.53
CA ASP A 27 -0.39 11.07 14.52
C ASP A 27 -1.67 11.66 13.89
N LEU A 28 -2.80 10.97 14.05
CA LEU A 28 -4.11 11.49 13.61
C LEU A 28 -4.72 12.43 14.67
N ARG A 29 -4.63 12.07 15.95
CA ARG A 29 -5.23 12.86 17.05
C ARG A 29 -4.59 14.23 17.19
N GLY A 30 -3.26 14.35 17.01
CA GLY A 30 -2.56 15.63 17.03
C GLY A 30 -2.81 16.48 15.78
N LEU A 31 -3.26 15.87 14.68
CA LEU A 31 -3.51 16.55 13.41
C LEU A 31 -4.96 17.05 13.27
N ILE A 32 -5.92 16.19 13.61
CA ILE A 32 -7.35 16.43 13.41
C ILE A 32 -7.88 17.26 14.59
N ARG A 33 -8.22 18.52 14.33
CA ARG A 33 -8.78 19.44 15.35
C ARG A 33 -10.27 19.26 15.58
N ALA A 34 -10.99 18.81 14.55
CA ALA A 34 -12.40 18.47 14.55
C ALA A 34 -12.63 17.44 13.46
N VAL A 35 -13.46 16.44 13.72
CA VAL A 35 -13.85 15.46 12.70
C VAL A 35 -14.63 16.20 11.60
N PRO A 36 -14.24 16.09 10.31
CA PRO A 36 -14.97 16.73 9.22
C PRO A 36 -16.42 16.21 9.13
N PRO A 37 -17.35 17.01 8.59
CA PRO A 37 -18.73 16.55 8.37
C PRO A 37 -18.75 15.34 7.41
N ALA A 38 -19.78 14.50 7.54
CA ALA A 38 -19.96 13.38 6.64
C ALA A 38 -20.11 13.84 5.18
N SER A 39 -19.44 13.13 4.27
CA SER A 39 -19.44 13.44 2.85
C SER A 39 -20.84 13.26 2.26
N PRO A 40 -21.34 14.21 1.46
CA PRO A 40 -22.62 14.07 0.78
C PRO A 40 -22.54 13.00 -0.33
N PRO A 41 -23.69 12.50 -0.81
CA PRO A 41 -23.76 11.78 -2.07
C PRO A 41 -23.23 12.66 -3.22
N VAL A 42 -22.53 12.04 -4.17
CA VAL A 42 -22.07 12.71 -5.39
C VAL A 42 -22.75 12.03 -6.56
N ASP A 43 -23.55 12.81 -7.27
CA ASP A 43 -24.21 12.41 -8.51
C ASP A 43 -23.32 12.70 -9.72
N GLY A 44 -23.63 12.07 -10.86
CA GLY A 44 -22.91 12.28 -12.14
C GLY A 44 -21.88 11.20 -12.44
N GLU A 45 -21.21 11.33 -13.59
CA GLU A 45 -20.17 10.40 -14.03
C GLU A 45 -18.87 10.63 -13.25
N VAL A 46 -18.17 9.53 -12.98
CA VAL A 46 -16.83 9.55 -12.37
C VAL A 46 -15.84 9.30 -13.50
N ALA A 47 -14.76 10.08 -13.54
CA ALA A 47 -13.70 9.90 -14.54
C ALA A 47 -13.12 8.47 -14.48
N ALA A 48 -12.57 8.02 -15.61
CA ALA A 48 -11.86 6.75 -15.70
C ALA A 48 -10.76 6.63 -14.62
N GLY A 49 -10.62 5.41 -14.08
CA GLY A 49 -9.62 5.09 -13.07
C GLY A 49 -8.24 4.86 -13.69
N PRO A 50 -7.19 4.66 -12.86
CA PRO A 50 -5.84 4.40 -13.36
C PRO A 50 -5.73 3.07 -14.11
N PHE A 51 -6.61 2.10 -13.81
CA PHE A 51 -6.64 0.77 -14.42
C PHE A 51 -7.77 0.62 -15.46
N ASP A 52 -8.29 1.72 -15.98
CA ASP A 52 -9.36 1.72 -16.98
C ASP A 52 -9.00 0.85 -18.19
N GLY A 53 -9.95 0.01 -18.62
CA GLY A 53 -9.76 -0.92 -19.73
C GLY A 53 -9.00 -2.22 -19.41
N LEU A 54 -8.48 -2.41 -18.18
CA LEU A 54 -7.84 -3.67 -17.77
C LEU A 54 -8.78 -4.67 -17.09
N ALA A 55 -9.88 -4.20 -16.51
CA ALA A 55 -10.88 -5.05 -15.85
C ALA A 55 -12.22 -4.96 -16.59
N ALA A 56 -12.89 -6.11 -16.71
CA ALA A 56 -14.27 -6.17 -17.20
C ALA A 56 -15.27 -5.77 -16.11
N ASP A 57 -14.93 -6.10 -14.86
CA ASP A 57 -15.74 -5.88 -13.67
C ASP A 57 -15.21 -4.69 -12.88
N GLU A 58 -16.08 -3.75 -12.53
CA GLU A 58 -15.75 -2.59 -11.71
C GLU A 58 -16.70 -2.48 -10.51
N ILE A 59 -16.10 -2.37 -9.32
CA ILE A 59 -16.75 -2.02 -8.07
C ILE A 59 -16.30 -0.62 -7.70
N LEU A 60 -17.24 0.32 -7.70
CA LEU A 60 -16.95 1.74 -7.49
C LEU A 60 -17.60 2.26 -6.21
N PHE A 61 -16.77 2.79 -5.32
CA PHE A 61 -17.15 3.59 -4.16
C PHE A 61 -16.86 5.07 -4.41
N VAL A 62 -17.83 5.93 -4.12
CA VAL A 62 -17.64 7.38 -4.12
C VAL A 62 -18.04 7.93 -2.75
N ASN A 63 -17.12 8.61 -2.08
CA ASN A 63 -17.32 9.14 -0.74
C ASN A 63 -17.89 8.08 0.23
N GLY A 64 -17.29 6.89 0.22
CA GLY A 64 -17.69 5.77 1.08
C GLY A 64 -18.98 5.03 0.66
N ARG A 65 -19.63 5.43 -0.43
CA ARG A 65 -20.87 4.81 -0.91
C ARG A 65 -20.63 4.04 -2.19
N GLN A 66 -21.02 2.77 -2.20
CA GLN A 66 -20.99 1.96 -3.41
C GLN A 66 -22.02 2.51 -4.43
N ARG A 67 -21.56 2.82 -5.64
CA ARG A 67 -22.41 3.32 -6.75
C ARG A 67 -22.67 2.28 -7.83
N HIS A 68 -21.71 1.40 -8.07
CA HIS A 68 -21.82 0.36 -9.09
C HIS A 68 -21.10 -0.92 -8.64
N ALA A 69 -21.66 -2.06 -9.03
CA ALA A 69 -20.96 -3.33 -9.14
C ALA A 69 -21.41 -3.93 -10.47
N ALA A 70 -20.59 -3.77 -11.51
CA ALA A 70 -20.75 -4.57 -12.71
C ALA A 70 -20.07 -5.90 -12.39
N ALA A 71 -20.87 -6.95 -12.18
CA ALA A 71 -20.39 -8.31 -12.29
C ALA A 71 -20.82 -8.80 -13.68
N GLY A 72 -19.90 -8.72 -14.65
CA GLY A 72 -19.78 -9.79 -15.63
C GLY A 72 -19.50 -11.10 -14.90
N ASP A 73 -19.75 -12.24 -15.55
CA ASP A 73 -19.38 -13.53 -14.97
C ASP A 73 -17.93 -13.46 -14.50
N ALA A 74 -17.72 -13.64 -13.18
CA ALA A 74 -16.50 -13.32 -12.44
C ALA A 74 -15.25 -13.48 -13.31
N GLY A 75 -14.77 -12.36 -13.86
CA GLY A 75 -13.52 -12.36 -14.59
C GLY A 75 -12.36 -12.64 -13.63
N ASP A 76 -11.26 -13.16 -14.15
CA ASP A 76 -10.01 -13.29 -13.38
C ASP A 76 -9.44 -11.91 -12.97
N VAL A 77 -10.02 -10.79 -13.43
CA VAL A 77 -9.53 -9.41 -13.18
C VAL A 77 -10.69 -8.48 -12.79
N VAL A 78 -10.60 -7.89 -11.60
CA VAL A 78 -11.62 -6.99 -11.03
C VAL A 78 -10.99 -5.65 -10.65
N ALA A 79 -11.62 -4.53 -11.04
CA ALA A 79 -11.26 -3.20 -10.58
C ALA A 79 -12.08 -2.81 -9.33
N LEU A 80 -11.39 -2.40 -8.26
CA LEU A 80 -12.00 -1.91 -7.03
C LEU A 80 -11.55 -0.47 -6.79
N ARG A 81 -12.48 0.48 -6.90
CA ARG A 81 -12.16 1.92 -6.91
C ARG A 81 -12.79 2.64 -5.74
N PHE A 82 -11.98 3.39 -5.01
CA PHE A 82 -12.40 4.30 -3.93
C PHE A 82 -12.11 5.73 -4.35
N VAL A 83 -13.17 6.52 -4.57
CA VAL A 83 -13.06 7.89 -5.06
C VAL A 83 -13.53 8.88 -4.00
N SER A 84 -12.61 9.75 -3.60
CA SER A 84 -12.84 10.82 -2.62
C SER A 84 -13.08 12.13 -3.37
N ALA A 85 -14.33 12.56 -3.46
CA ALA A 85 -14.77 13.63 -4.36
C ALA A 85 -15.34 14.87 -3.64
N THR A 86 -15.28 14.92 -2.31
CA THR A 86 -15.77 16.09 -1.55
C THR A 86 -14.68 16.68 -0.66
N GLU A 87 -14.52 17.99 -0.78
CA GLU A 87 -13.56 18.76 0.02
C GLU A 87 -14.00 18.87 1.47
N GLY A 88 -13.04 18.72 2.39
CA GLY A 88 -13.26 19.00 3.81
C GLY A 88 -14.34 18.13 4.46
N ALA A 89 -14.55 16.91 3.96
CA ALA A 89 -15.56 15.97 4.45
C ALA A 89 -14.93 14.62 4.81
N ALA A 90 -15.66 13.82 5.57
CA ALA A 90 -15.21 12.49 5.99
C ALA A 90 -16.13 11.39 5.47
N HIS A 91 -15.59 10.22 5.19
CA HIS A 91 -16.35 9.05 4.80
C HIS A 91 -15.59 7.77 5.13
N ALA A 92 -16.32 6.67 5.19
CA ALA A 92 -15.75 5.35 5.38
C ALA A 92 -16.38 4.36 4.40
N ALA A 93 -15.60 3.37 3.97
CA ALA A 93 -16.07 2.25 3.16
C ALA A 93 -15.62 0.93 3.79
N ALA A 94 -16.44 -0.11 3.65
CA ALA A 94 -16.07 -1.47 3.99
C ALA A 94 -16.49 -2.39 2.84
N TYR A 95 -15.61 -3.29 2.43
CA TYR A 95 -15.91 -4.26 1.38
C TYR A 95 -15.24 -5.60 1.68
N ALA A 96 -15.92 -6.69 1.33
CA ALA A 96 -15.44 -8.05 1.57
C ALA A 96 -15.35 -8.80 0.24
N ILE A 97 -14.26 -9.54 0.05
CA ILE A 97 -13.98 -10.36 -1.12
C ILE A 97 -13.74 -11.78 -0.64
N VAL A 98 -14.41 -12.74 -1.28
CA VAL A 98 -14.18 -14.17 -1.08
C VAL A 98 -13.71 -14.74 -2.41
N VAL A 99 -12.52 -15.33 -2.40
CA VAL A 99 -11.93 -16.00 -3.56
C VAL A 99 -12.08 -17.49 -3.36
N GLU A 100 -12.80 -18.14 -4.26
CA GLU A 100 -13.11 -19.57 -4.17
C GLU A 100 -11.86 -20.44 -4.35
N PRO A 101 -11.84 -21.69 -3.82
CA PRO A 101 -10.71 -22.60 -3.99
C PRO A 101 -10.28 -22.80 -5.43
N ASP A 102 -8.97 -22.96 -5.65
CA ASP A 102 -8.34 -23.20 -6.96
C ASP A 102 -8.65 -22.15 -8.05
N THR A 103 -9.17 -20.97 -7.69
CA THR A 103 -9.42 -19.86 -8.62
C THR A 103 -8.27 -18.85 -8.63
N THR A 104 -8.26 -17.95 -9.62
CA THR A 104 -7.31 -16.85 -9.71
C THR A 104 -8.05 -15.53 -9.75
N LEU A 105 -7.56 -14.54 -9.00
CA LEU A 105 -8.09 -13.17 -9.00
C LEU A 105 -6.93 -12.17 -9.09
N VAL A 106 -6.99 -11.28 -10.06
CA VAL A 106 -6.21 -10.05 -10.13
C VAL A 106 -7.11 -8.91 -9.67
N LEU A 107 -6.80 -8.35 -8.50
CA LEU A 107 -7.53 -7.23 -7.91
C LEU A 107 -6.78 -5.93 -8.19
N LEU A 108 -7.34 -5.10 -9.06
CA LEU A 108 -6.82 -3.78 -9.42
C LEU A 108 -7.49 -2.72 -8.54
N GLU A 109 -6.84 -2.33 -7.45
CA GLU A 109 -7.39 -1.42 -6.45
C GLU A 109 -6.86 0.01 -6.64
N SER A 110 -7.76 1.00 -6.64
CA SER A 110 -7.37 2.42 -6.65
C SER A 110 -8.02 3.23 -5.54
N HIS A 111 -7.25 4.16 -4.99
CA HIS A 111 -7.73 5.23 -4.11
C HIS A 111 -7.43 6.57 -4.78
N GLU A 112 -8.49 7.32 -5.09
CA GLU A 112 -8.44 8.47 -6.00
C GLU A 112 -8.92 9.74 -5.30
N GLY A 113 -7.99 10.64 -4.95
CA GLY A 113 -8.27 11.92 -4.32
C GLY A 113 -8.64 13.00 -5.33
N ARG A 114 -9.94 13.18 -5.60
CA ARG A 114 -10.46 14.19 -6.54
C ARG A 114 -10.82 15.53 -5.89
N ALA A 115 -10.76 15.62 -4.56
CA ALA A 115 -10.96 16.84 -3.78
C ALA A 115 -9.94 16.93 -2.65
N GLY A 116 -9.73 18.12 -2.08
CA GLY A 116 -8.76 18.33 -1.00
C GLY A 116 -9.30 18.12 0.42
N GLY A 117 -8.43 17.84 1.38
CA GLY A 117 -8.76 17.93 2.81
C GLY A 117 -9.84 16.97 3.33
N TYR A 118 -10.13 15.87 2.61
CA TYR A 118 -11.03 14.83 3.10
C TYR A 118 -10.35 13.95 4.15
N PHE A 119 -11.18 13.24 4.92
CA PHE A 119 -10.75 12.13 5.78
C PHE A 119 -11.46 10.83 5.36
N SER A 120 -10.69 9.89 4.82
CA SER A 120 -11.14 8.57 4.36
C SER A 120 -10.67 7.46 5.32
N ASP A 121 -11.54 6.49 5.56
CA ASP A 121 -11.26 5.24 6.28
C ASP A 121 -11.84 4.06 5.49
N VAL A 122 -10.99 3.23 4.91
CA VAL A 122 -11.38 2.07 4.09
C VAL A 122 -10.94 0.78 4.78
N THR A 123 -11.87 -0.16 4.93
CA THR A 123 -11.57 -1.52 5.39
C THR A 123 -11.90 -2.55 4.30
N LEU A 124 -10.97 -3.46 4.05
CA LEU A 124 -11.12 -4.57 3.11
C LEU A 124 -10.91 -5.88 3.84
N ASP A 125 -11.87 -6.79 3.72
CA ASP A 125 -11.72 -8.17 4.20
C ASP A 125 -11.55 -9.09 3.00
N ILE A 126 -10.46 -9.85 2.93
CA ILE A 126 -10.15 -10.73 1.79
C ILE A 126 -9.95 -12.15 2.30
N ALA A 127 -10.89 -13.05 2.00
CA ALA A 127 -10.75 -14.48 2.27
C ALA A 127 -10.28 -15.20 0.99
N VAL A 128 -9.14 -15.89 1.08
CA VAL A 128 -8.54 -16.61 -0.06
C VAL A 128 -8.65 -18.11 0.15
N GLY A 129 -9.42 -18.77 -0.70
CA GLY A 129 -9.70 -20.21 -0.66
C GLY A 129 -8.48 -21.09 -0.91
N GLU A 130 -8.63 -22.39 -0.62
CA GLU A 130 -7.55 -23.37 -0.73
C GLU A 130 -6.99 -23.42 -2.15
N GLY A 131 -5.67 -23.36 -2.30
CA GLY A 131 -5.01 -23.37 -3.62
C GLY A 131 -5.28 -22.14 -4.51
N ALA A 132 -6.10 -21.19 -4.07
CA ALA A 132 -6.44 -20.00 -4.84
C ALA A 132 -5.26 -19.02 -4.94
N ARG A 133 -5.27 -18.19 -5.98
CA ARG A 133 -4.21 -17.22 -6.28
C ARG A 133 -4.80 -15.82 -6.38
N VAL A 134 -4.27 -14.90 -5.59
CA VAL A 134 -4.67 -13.49 -5.65
C VAL A 134 -3.46 -12.63 -5.93
N GLU A 135 -3.57 -11.74 -6.90
CA GLU A 135 -2.64 -10.63 -7.08
C GLU A 135 -3.37 -9.30 -6.90
N ARG A 136 -3.08 -8.58 -5.82
CA ARG A 136 -3.65 -7.27 -5.48
C ARG A 136 -2.67 -6.17 -5.83
N ILE A 137 -2.97 -5.37 -6.84
CA ILE A 137 -2.19 -4.18 -7.19
C ILE A 137 -2.96 -2.95 -6.73
N VAL A 138 -2.35 -2.17 -5.83
CA VAL A 138 -2.97 -1.00 -5.21
C VAL A 138 -2.26 0.27 -5.68
N LEU A 139 -2.99 1.20 -6.29
CA LEU A 139 -2.50 2.53 -6.62
C LEU A 139 -3.23 3.58 -5.78
N VAL A 140 -2.49 4.27 -4.92
CA VAL A 140 -3.02 5.27 -3.99
C VAL A 140 -2.55 6.66 -4.43
N ASP A 141 -3.44 7.40 -5.08
CA ASP A 141 -3.22 8.77 -5.56
C ASP A 141 -4.16 9.74 -4.85
N ASP A 142 -3.90 9.90 -3.56
CA ASP A 142 -4.60 10.86 -2.72
C ASP A 142 -4.24 12.31 -3.06
N HIS A 143 -5.17 13.19 -2.74
CA HIS A 143 -4.89 14.62 -2.74
C HIS A 143 -3.88 14.96 -1.62
N ALA A 144 -2.99 15.92 -1.88
CA ALA A 144 -1.90 16.29 -0.96
C ALA A 144 -2.35 16.71 0.45
N GLU A 145 -3.59 17.21 0.59
CA GLU A 145 -4.18 17.65 1.87
C GLU A 145 -5.00 16.56 2.59
N ALA A 146 -5.15 15.37 1.98
CA ALA A 146 -6.02 14.33 2.50
C ALA A 146 -5.46 13.63 3.75
N ILE A 147 -6.37 13.10 4.55
CA ILE A 147 -6.10 12.07 5.54
C ILE A 147 -6.74 10.79 5.02
N ASP A 148 -5.95 9.76 4.78
CA ASP A 148 -6.43 8.49 4.26
C ASP A 148 -5.87 7.33 5.07
N VAL A 149 -6.76 6.42 5.47
CA VAL A 149 -6.38 5.18 6.15
C VAL A 149 -7.06 4.02 5.46
N VAL A 150 -6.25 3.10 4.97
CA VAL A 150 -6.70 1.87 4.33
C VAL A 150 -6.22 0.70 5.16
N THR A 151 -7.12 -0.20 5.56
CA THR A 151 -6.79 -1.44 6.25
C THR A 151 -7.32 -2.62 5.44
N ALA A 152 -6.44 -3.54 5.07
CA ALA A 152 -6.83 -4.82 4.49
C ALA A 152 -6.54 -5.95 5.48
N GLU A 153 -7.55 -6.72 5.87
CA GLU A 153 -7.43 -7.95 6.64
C GLU A 153 -7.56 -9.13 5.65
N VAL A 154 -6.57 -10.03 5.65
CA VAL A 154 -6.47 -11.13 4.68
C VAL A 154 -6.35 -12.47 5.40
N ASP A 155 -7.27 -13.38 5.10
CA ASP A 155 -7.26 -14.74 5.60
C ASP A 155 -6.91 -15.72 4.47
N LEU A 156 -5.81 -16.46 4.64
CA LEU A 156 -5.36 -17.45 3.67
C LEU A 156 -5.77 -18.87 4.11
N ALA A 157 -6.26 -19.66 3.17
CA ALA A 157 -6.39 -21.10 3.31
C ALA A 157 -5.10 -21.83 2.89
N PRO A 158 -4.97 -23.15 3.20
CA PRO A 158 -3.81 -23.95 2.77
C PRO A 158 -3.50 -23.85 1.28
N GLY A 159 -2.22 -23.88 0.92
CA GLY A 159 -1.76 -23.80 -0.47
C GLY A 159 -2.09 -22.50 -1.23
N ALA A 160 -2.78 -21.54 -0.61
CA ALA A 160 -3.14 -20.28 -1.25
C ALA A 160 -1.91 -19.41 -1.53
N THR A 161 -1.98 -18.59 -2.58
CA THR A 161 -0.97 -17.59 -2.92
C THR A 161 -1.60 -16.20 -2.90
N PHE A 162 -1.01 -15.27 -2.15
CA PHE A 162 -1.42 -13.88 -2.11
C PHE A 162 -0.24 -12.97 -2.40
N ASN A 163 -0.31 -12.26 -3.51
CA ASN A 163 0.66 -11.28 -3.94
C ASN A 163 0.05 -9.88 -3.83
N GLN A 164 0.79 -8.92 -3.30
CA GLN A 164 0.36 -7.54 -3.22
C GLN A 164 1.48 -6.59 -3.66
N THR A 165 1.11 -5.52 -4.37
CA THR A 165 2.01 -4.40 -4.62
C THR A 165 1.28 -3.08 -4.38
N VAL A 166 1.78 -2.25 -3.46
CA VAL A 166 1.19 -0.93 -3.14
C VAL A 166 2.07 0.17 -3.69
N LEU A 167 1.54 1.02 -4.58
CA LEU A 167 2.20 2.22 -5.09
C LEU A 167 1.49 3.46 -4.55
N THR A 168 2.24 4.39 -3.96
CA THR A 168 1.63 5.58 -3.37
C THR A 168 2.51 6.83 -3.48
N THR A 169 1.85 7.99 -3.62
CA THR A 169 2.49 9.30 -3.43
C THR A 169 2.22 9.93 -2.07
N GLY A 170 1.54 9.22 -1.18
CA GLY A 170 1.17 9.71 0.15
C GLY A 170 0.17 10.86 0.10
N ALA A 171 -0.14 11.40 1.27
CA ALA A 171 -1.06 12.51 1.44
C ALA A 171 -0.56 13.43 2.56
N ARG A 172 -1.42 14.25 3.16
CA ARG A 172 -1.06 14.97 4.38
C ARG A 172 -0.81 13.98 5.51
N ARG A 173 -1.66 12.95 5.62
CA ARG A 173 -1.38 11.71 6.35
C ARG A 173 -2.04 10.56 5.62
N GLN A 174 -1.22 9.63 5.15
CA GLN A 174 -1.70 8.37 4.61
C GLN A 174 -1.15 7.21 5.41
N ARG A 175 -1.99 6.21 5.68
CA ARG A 175 -1.57 4.89 6.17
C ARG A 175 -2.25 3.80 5.36
N VAL A 176 -1.45 2.92 4.76
CA VAL A 176 -1.93 1.71 4.10
C VAL A 176 -1.43 0.52 4.91
N GLU A 177 -2.36 -0.19 5.53
CA GLU A 177 -2.10 -1.31 6.41
C GLU A 177 -2.64 -2.62 5.79
N THR A 178 -1.84 -3.67 5.81
CA THR A 178 -2.26 -5.02 5.39
C THR A 178 -1.89 -6.03 6.46
N ARG A 179 -2.90 -6.74 6.97
CA ARG A 179 -2.74 -7.79 7.98
C ARG A 179 -3.12 -9.12 7.38
N ILE A 180 -2.27 -10.12 7.57
CA ILE A 180 -2.43 -11.44 6.96
C ILE A 180 -2.35 -12.51 8.03
N ASN A 181 -3.39 -13.33 8.09
CA ASN A 181 -3.38 -14.60 8.79
C ASN A 181 -2.88 -15.68 7.83
N HIS A 182 -1.64 -16.09 8.03
CA HIS A 182 -0.93 -17.05 7.19
C HIS A 182 -1.04 -18.46 7.82
N PRO A 183 -1.75 -19.42 7.22
CA PRO A 183 -2.03 -20.72 7.84
C PRO A 183 -0.81 -21.64 7.87
N GLY A 184 0.26 -21.28 7.16
CA GLY A 184 1.33 -22.22 6.80
C GLY A 184 0.83 -23.08 5.65
N ALA A 185 1.01 -24.40 5.76
CA ALA A 185 0.52 -25.41 4.82
C ALA A 185 0.86 -25.06 3.36
N HIS A 186 2.11 -24.67 3.12
CA HIS A 186 2.63 -24.29 1.81
C HIS A 186 1.96 -23.06 1.16
N ALA A 187 1.18 -22.29 1.91
CA ALA A 187 0.70 -20.99 1.46
C ALA A 187 1.88 -20.01 1.27
N LYS A 188 1.69 -19.06 0.35
CA LYS A 188 2.73 -18.12 -0.07
C LYS A 188 2.20 -16.70 -0.05
N VAL A 189 3.00 -15.80 0.51
CA VAL A 189 2.72 -14.37 0.53
C VAL A 189 3.86 -13.58 -0.09
N ARG A 190 3.51 -12.67 -1.00
CA ARG A 190 4.38 -11.60 -1.47
C ARG A 190 3.78 -10.24 -1.11
N LEU A 191 4.51 -9.40 -0.39
CA LEU A 191 4.08 -8.04 -0.03
C LEU A 191 5.10 -7.03 -0.51
N ASP A 192 4.77 -6.31 -1.57
CA ASP A 192 5.66 -5.32 -2.16
C ASP A 192 5.10 -3.91 -2.07
N GLY A 193 5.98 -2.92 -2.06
CA GLY A 193 5.57 -1.52 -1.92
C GLY A 193 6.52 -0.54 -2.55
N VAL A 194 5.97 0.52 -3.15
CA VAL A 194 6.68 1.72 -3.61
C VAL A 194 6.02 2.94 -2.99
N TYR A 195 6.83 3.83 -2.40
CA TYR A 195 6.41 5.19 -2.10
C TYR A 195 7.36 6.21 -2.73
N ILE A 196 6.80 7.23 -3.38
CA ILE A 196 7.54 8.37 -3.94
C ILE A 196 6.94 9.63 -3.34
N LEU A 197 7.66 10.28 -2.42
CA LEU A 197 7.13 11.40 -1.64
C LEU A 197 8.00 12.64 -1.85
N GLU A 198 7.32 13.77 -2.03
CA GLU A 198 7.91 15.10 -2.20
C GLU A 198 7.13 16.13 -1.38
N ASN A 199 7.60 17.38 -1.39
CA ASN A 199 6.98 18.47 -0.63
C ASN A 199 6.87 18.15 0.88
N GLN A 200 5.65 18.00 1.39
CA GLN A 200 5.35 17.68 2.80
C GLN A 200 4.46 16.44 2.91
N ARG A 201 4.46 15.58 1.88
CA ARG A 201 3.63 14.37 1.87
C ARG A 201 4.16 13.34 2.86
N HIS A 202 3.23 12.53 3.35
CA HIS A 202 3.44 11.45 4.31
C HIS A 202 2.79 10.17 3.79
N ALA A 203 3.54 9.07 3.80
CA ALA A 203 3.00 7.72 3.59
C ALA A 203 3.54 6.76 4.65
N ASP A 204 2.64 5.99 5.24
CA ASP A 204 2.93 4.90 6.16
C ASP A 204 2.46 3.59 5.56
N GLN A 205 3.41 2.73 5.18
CA GLN A 205 3.14 1.38 4.72
C GLN A 205 3.38 0.42 5.89
N THR A 206 2.29 -0.16 6.38
CA THR A 206 2.32 -1.13 7.47
C THR A 206 1.89 -2.51 7.00
N THR A 207 2.62 -3.54 7.39
CA THR A 207 2.25 -4.94 7.17
C THR A 207 2.39 -5.77 8.43
N VAL A 208 1.43 -6.64 8.69
CA VAL A 208 1.49 -7.63 9.77
C VAL A 208 1.20 -9.01 9.18
N VAL A 209 2.14 -9.95 9.27
CA VAL A 209 1.93 -11.33 8.82
C VAL A 209 2.07 -12.27 10.01
N THR A 210 1.02 -13.02 10.32
CA THR A 210 1.02 -14.01 11.40
C THR A 210 1.04 -15.42 10.81
N HIS A 211 2.17 -16.11 10.91
CA HIS A 211 2.33 -17.53 10.56
C HIS A 211 1.82 -18.41 11.68
N GLY A 212 0.75 -19.15 11.41
CA GLY A 212 0.06 -20.01 12.37
C GLY A 212 0.34 -21.51 12.22
N GLY A 213 1.02 -21.94 11.16
CA GLY A 213 1.29 -23.35 10.89
C GLY A 213 2.56 -23.56 10.08
N VAL A 214 2.91 -24.83 9.84
CA VAL A 214 4.20 -25.21 9.24
C VAL A 214 4.33 -24.82 7.77
N ASP A 215 5.56 -24.76 7.26
CA ASP A 215 5.85 -24.61 5.82
C ASP A 215 5.27 -23.33 5.17
N GLY A 216 5.16 -22.24 5.92
CA GLY A 216 4.70 -20.95 5.40
C GLY A 216 5.80 -20.14 4.72
N ILE A 217 5.49 -19.44 3.64
CA ILE A 217 6.46 -18.62 2.91
C ILE A 217 5.99 -17.17 2.84
N THR A 218 6.86 -16.23 3.21
CA THR A 218 6.61 -14.79 3.05
C THR A 218 7.83 -14.07 2.49
N SER A 219 7.63 -13.28 1.44
CA SER A 219 8.63 -12.37 0.90
C SER A 219 8.06 -10.96 0.84
N GLN A 220 8.79 -10.00 1.39
CA GLN A 220 8.40 -8.60 1.39
C GLN A 220 9.53 -7.70 0.89
N LEU A 221 9.24 -6.79 -0.03
CA LEU A 221 10.16 -5.75 -0.47
C LEU A 221 9.44 -4.41 -0.63
N THR A 222 9.77 -3.46 0.24
CA THR A 222 9.31 -2.08 0.11
C THR A 222 10.48 -1.18 -0.28
N LYS A 223 10.28 -0.36 -1.30
CA LYS A 223 11.23 0.66 -1.72
C LYS A 223 10.65 2.06 -1.69
N GLY A 224 11.44 2.99 -1.17
CA GLY A 224 11.01 4.34 -0.89
C GLY A 224 11.90 5.41 -1.50
N VAL A 225 11.30 6.53 -1.87
CA VAL A 225 12.02 7.76 -2.22
C VAL A 225 11.35 8.92 -1.50
N VAL A 226 12.14 9.72 -0.79
CA VAL A 226 11.67 10.93 -0.12
C VAL A 226 12.53 12.13 -0.51
N ASP A 227 11.86 13.24 -0.84
CA ASP A 227 12.46 14.51 -1.20
C ASP A 227 11.82 15.68 -0.41
N ASP A 228 12.40 16.87 -0.50
CA ASP A 228 11.99 18.09 0.21
C ASP A 228 11.86 17.91 1.74
N GLN A 229 10.64 17.88 2.26
CA GLN A 229 10.29 17.72 3.68
C GLN A 229 9.32 16.54 3.85
N ALA A 230 9.29 15.62 2.89
CA ALA A 230 8.42 14.47 2.93
C ALA A 230 8.86 13.45 3.97
N ARG A 231 7.91 12.63 4.42
CA ARG A 231 8.15 11.60 5.43
C ARG A 231 7.62 10.24 4.98
N GLY A 232 8.53 9.28 4.82
CA GLY A 232 8.19 7.88 4.61
C GLY A 232 8.21 7.10 5.92
N VAL A 233 7.22 6.25 6.14
CA VAL A 233 7.16 5.35 7.28
C VAL A 233 6.96 3.92 6.77
N PHE A 234 7.81 3.01 7.22
CA PHE A 234 7.69 1.58 6.96
C PHE A 234 7.59 0.82 8.28
N GLN A 235 6.54 0.03 8.45
CA GLN A 235 6.37 -0.83 9.63
C GLN A 235 6.03 -2.25 9.17
N GLY A 236 7.00 -3.14 9.24
CA GLY A 236 6.79 -4.54 8.88
C GLY A 236 6.88 -5.42 10.12
N ARG A 237 5.87 -6.24 10.39
CA ARG A 237 5.87 -7.20 11.49
C ARG A 237 5.58 -8.59 10.97
N ILE A 238 6.49 -9.53 11.24
CA ILE A 238 6.26 -10.97 11.01
C ILE A 238 6.23 -11.67 12.36
N VAL A 239 5.12 -12.34 12.64
CA VAL A 239 4.91 -13.15 13.83
C VAL A 239 4.91 -14.61 13.41
N VAL A 240 5.77 -15.42 14.01
CA VAL A 240 5.80 -16.88 13.79
C VAL A 240 5.37 -17.55 15.08
N GLN A 241 4.16 -18.12 15.07
CA GLN A 241 3.55 -18.73 16.25
C GLN A 241 4.25 -20.03 16.65
N PRO A 242 4.08 -20.49 17.91
CA PRO A 242 4.53 -21.83 18.31
C PRO A 242 3.96 -22.91 17.39
N GLY A 243 4.82 -23.78 16.87
CA GLY A 243 4.44 -24.85 15.94
C GLY A 243 4.36 -24.46 14.46
N ALA A 244 4.70 -23.21 14.11
CA ALA A 244 4.87 -22.76 12.72
C ALA A 244 6.31 -23.02 12.21
N ASP A 245 6.79 -24.25 12.42
CA ASP A 245 8.10 -24.71 11.95
C ASP A 245 8.19 -24.71 10.42
N GLN A 246 9.40 -24.69 9.89
CA GLN A 246 9.73 -24.57 8.47
C GLN A 246 9.18 -23.29 7.81
N THR A 247 8.89 -22.25 8.58
CA THR A 247 8.59 -20.91 8.03
C THR A 247 9.83 -20.31 7.35
N ASP A 248 9.70 -19.88 6.09
CA ASP A 248 10.69 -19.04 5.38
C ASP A 248 10.12 -17.64 5.17
N ALA A 249 10.63 -16.67 5.91
CA ALA A 249 10.12 -15.31 5.91
C ALA A 249 11.23 -14.27 5.72
N ARG A 250 11.15 -13.49 4.63
CA ARG A 250 12.13 -12.46 4.29
C ARG A 250 11.46 -11.11 4.15
N MET A 251 12.02 -10.08 4.79
CA MET A 251 11.53 -8.71 4.74
C MET A 251 12.66 -7.74 4.36
N GLY A 252 12.46 -6.94 3.31
CA GLY A 252 13.37 -5.90 2.88
C GLY A 252 12.69 -4.54 2.85
N HIS A 253 13.33 -3.53 3.41
CA HIS A 253 12.98 -2.13 3.19
C HIS A 253 14.22 -1.35 2.77
N HIS A 254 14.11 -0.62 1.67
CA HIS A 254 15.19 0.22 1.16
C HIS A 254 14.65 1.59 0.81
N ALA A 255 15.27 2.67 1.28
CA ALA A 255 14.82 4.02 0.94
C ALA A 255 15.97 4.93 0.49
N LEU A 256 15.65 5.81 -0.46
CA LEU A 256 16.50 6.90 -0.90
C LEU A 256 16.00 8.22 -0.29
N ILE A 257 16.91 8.95 0.36
CA ILE A 257 16.70 10.31 0.83
C ILE A 257 17.38 11.26 -0.15
N LEU A 258 16.60 12.13 -0.78
CA LEU A 258 17.07 13.05 -1.82
C LEU A 258 17.36 14.47 -1.30
N SER A 259 16.90 14.79 -0.09
CA SER A 259 17.08 16.10 0.55
C SER A 259 17.41 16.00 2.03
N ASP A 260 18.06 17.04 2.58
CA ASP A 260 18.48 17.08 3.98
C ASP A 260 17.32 17.15 5.01
N LYS A 261 16.12 17.51 4.56
CA LYS A 261 14.94 17.69 5.43
C LYS A 261 13.93 16.55 5.32
N ALA A 262 14.11 15.63 4.38
CA ALA A 262 13.25 14.48 4.26
C ALA A 262 13.57 13.44 5.36
N GLU A 263 12.56 12.68 5.77
CA GLU A 263 12.65 11.74 6.89
C GLU A 263 12.15 10.36 6.45
N VAL A 264 12.83 9.31 6.89
CA VAL A 264 12.36 7.93 6.74
C VAL A 264 12.44 7.24 8.10
N ASP A 265 11.31 6.76 8.59
CA ASP A 265 11.22 5.92 9.78
C ASP A 265 10.93 4.48 9.35
N ALA A 266 11.75 3.54 9.79
CA ALA A 266 11.55 2.12 9.48
C ALA A 266 11.58 1.29 10.77
N LYS A 267 10.55 0.45 10.95
CA LYS A 267 10.41 -0.49 12.08
C LYS A 267 10.11 -1.90 11.55
N PRO A 268 11.14 -2.64 11.07
CA PRO A 268 10.99 -4.06 10.76
C PRO A 268 11.10 -4.91 12.04
N GLU A 269 10.15 -5.78 12.28
CA GLU A 269 9.97 -6.55 13.51
C GLU A 269 9.79 -8.05 13.20
N LEU A 270 10.52 -8.90 13.92
CA LEU A 270 10.36 -10.35 13.89
C LEU A 270 10.02 -10.85 15.30
N LEU A 271 8.86 -11.48 15.46
CA LEU A 271 8.42 -12.12 16.70
C LEU A 271 8.36 -13.62 16.46
N ILE A 272 9.45 -14.32 16.75
CA ILE A 272 9.64 -15.73 16.39
C ILE A 272 9.50 -16.61 17.64
N PHE A 273 8.51 -17.50 17.62
CA PHE A 273 8.21 -18.43 18.71
C PHE A 273 8.30 -19.91 18.28
N ALA A 274 8.87 -20.18 17.11
CA ALA A 274 9.18 -21.52 16.59
C ALA A 274 10.70 -21.66 16.36
N ASP A 275 11.23 -22.88 16.45
CA ASP A 275 12.67 -23.13 16.47
C ASP A 275 13.23 -23.37 15.05
N ASP A 276 12.54 -24.17 14.23
CA ASP A 276 13.01 -24.55 12.89
C ASP A 276 12.52 -23.55 11.84
N VAL A 277 13.15 -22.38 11.73
CA VAL A 277 12.70 -21.34 10.80
C VAL A 277 13.86 -20.65 10.09
N ALA A 278 13.57 -20.08 8.92
CA ALA A 278 14.46 -19.21 8.17
C ALA A 278 13.86 -17.81 8.04
N CYS A 279 14.07 -16.99 9.06
CA CYS A 279 13.54 -15.62 9.10
C CYS A 279 14.66 -14.58 9.00
N ALA A 280 14.51 -13.61 8.11
CA ALA A 280 15.46 -12.50 7.97
C ALA A 280 14.75 -11.19 7.65
N HIS A 281 15.31 -10.09 8.13
CA HIS A 281 14.90 -8.75 7.74
C HIS A 281 16.11 -7.87 7.43
N GLY A 282 15.93 -6.92 6.52
CA GLY A 282 16.94 -5.96 6.09
C GLY A 282 16.33 -4.59 5.91
N ASN A 283 17.04 -3.56 6.40
CA ASN A 283 16.66 -2.17 6.23
C ASN A 283 17.87 -1.33 5.83
N THR A 284 17.77 -0.57 4.74
CA THR A 284 18.79 0.41 4.36
C THR A 284 18.16 1.75 4.00
N ILE A 285 18.74 2.83 4.48
CA ILE A 285 18.33 4.19 4.14
C ILE A 285 19.59 4.95 3.76
N GLY A 286 19.60 5.61 2.60
CA GLY A 286 20.79 6.30 2.11
C GLY A 286 20.48 7.30 1.00
N ALA A 287 21.51 7.99 0.53
CA ALA A 287 21.42 8.85 -0.63
C ALA A 287 21.77 8.07 -1.92
N LEU A 288 21.52 8.69 -3.08
CA LEU A 288 22.08 8.20 -4.34
C LEU A 288 23.61 8.23 -4.31
N ASP A 289 24.24 7.27 -5.00
CA ASP A 289 25.70 7.21 -5.10
C ASP A 289 26.24 8.28 -6.07
N ASP A 290 26.96 9.25 -5.52
CA ASP A 290 27.58 10.34 -6.28
C ASP A 290 28.54 9.83 -7.37
N GLN A 291 29.16 8.66 -7.20
CA GLN A 291 30.02 8.06 -8.24
C GLN A 291 29.19 7.58 -9.43
N GLN A 292 28.00 7.02 -9.19
CA GLN A 292 27.08 6.61 -10.26
C GLN A 292 26.56 7.82 -11.03
N ILE A 293 26.18 8.89 -10.31
CA ILE A 293 25.75 10.15 -10.91
C ILE A 293 26.88 10.77 -11.74
N PHE A 294 28.10 10.84 -11.18
CA PHE A 294 29.28 11.35 -11.88
C PHE A 294 29.58 10.57 -13.16
N TYR A 295 29.50 9.23 -13.10
CA TYR A 295 29.73 8.34 -14.24
C TYR A 295 28.67 8.49 -15.35
N ALA A 296 27.40 8.71 -14.98
CA ALA A 296 26.34 9.02 -15.95
C ALA A 296 26.59 10.37 -16.63
N ARG A 297 26.99 11.39 -15.85
CA ARG A 297 27.32 12.72 -16.38
C ARG A 297 28.50 12.72 -17.34
N GLN A 298 29.51 11.89 -17.10
CA GLN A 298 30.63 11.72 -18.04
C GLN A 298 30.19 11.17 -19.41
N ARG A 299 29.03 10.52 -19.49
CA ARG A 299 28.42 10.06 -20.76
C ARG A 299 27.51 11.09 -21.41
N GLY A 300 27.45 12.31 -20.88
CA GLY A 300 26.61 13.38 -21.39
C GLY A 300 25.18 13.38 -20.85
N ILE A 301 24.85 12.50 -19.88
CA ILE A 301 23.52 12.49 -19.24
C ILE A 301 23.44 13.65 -18.24
N PRO A 302 22.48 14.58 -18.37
CA PRO A 302 22.25 15.65 -17.40
C PRO A 302 22.05 15.10 -15.97
N GLU A 303 22.48 15.85 -14.96
CA GLU A 303 22.41 15.38 -13.56
C GLU A 303 21.00 15.00 -13.11
N VAL A 304 20.00 15.80 -13.48
CA VAL A 304 18.58 15.55 -13.17
C VAL A 304 18.12 14.24 -13.79
N GLU A 305 18.47 14.00 -15.05
CA GLU A 305 18.13 12.77 -15.77
C GLU A 305 18.87 11.56 -15.18
N ALA A 306 20.14 11.71 -14.79
CA ALA A 306 20.91 10.65 -14.15
C ALA A 306 20.29 10.24 -12.80
N LYS A 307 19.91 11.21 -11.97
CA LYS A 307 19.22 10.96 -10.68
C LYS A 307 17.90 10.24 -10.92
N ALA A 308 17.06 10.75 -11.81
CA ALA A 308 15.78 10.15 -12.15
C ALA A 308 15.95 8.71 -12.69
N MET A 309 16.97 8.45 -13.51
CA MET A 309 17.28 7.13 -14.03
C MET A 309 17.71 6.14 -12.95
N LEU A 310 18.61 6.54 -12.05
CA LEU A 310 19.05 5.69 -10.94
C LEU A 310 17.90 5.40 -9.97
N THR A 311 17.09 6.40 -9.66
CA THR A 311 15.89 6.25 -8.83
C THR A 311 14.86 5.32 -9.50
N GLN A 312 14.63 5.46 -10.80
CA GLN A 312 13.72 4.58 -11.53
C GLN A 312 14.23 3.13 -11.54
N ALA A 313 15.53 2.91 -11.77
CA ALA A 313 16.12 1.57 -11.70
C ALA A 313 15.99 0.96 -10.30
N PHE A 314 16.18 1.79 -9.26
CA PHE A 314 16.00 1.38 -7.87
C PHE A 314 14.57 0.93 -7.58
N LEU A 315 13.56 1.72 -7.96
CA LEU A 315 12.14 1.40 -7.75
C LEU A 315 11.63 0.29 -8.68
N GLY A 316 12.19 0.19 -9.88
CA GLY A 316 11.82 -0.79 -10.90
C GLY A 316 11.92 -2.22 -10.41
N GLU A 317 12.85 -2.54 -9.51
CA GLU A 317 12.94 -3.88 -8.89
C GLU A 317 11.63 -4.33 -8.24
N VAL A 318 10.87 -3.42 -7.64
CA VAL A 318 9.55 -3.74 -7.08
C VAL A 318 8.50 -3.85 -8.18
N VAL A 319 8.49 -2.92 -9.13
CA VAL A 319 7.52 -2.89 -10.24
C VAL A 319 7.60 -4.15 -11.10
N GLU A 320 8.81 -4.65 -11.37
CA GLU A 320 9.05 -5.87 -12.15
C GLU A 320 8.53 -7.15 -11.47
N ARG A 321 8.15 -7.10 -10.18
CA ARG A 321 7.54 -8.23 -9.48
C ARG A 321 6.02 -8.34 -9.70
N ILE A 322 5.38 -7.33 -10.29
CA ILE A 322 3.96 -7.39 -10.66
C ILE A 322 3.82 -8.39 -11.82
N GLU A 323 2.99 -9.41 -11.63
CA GLU A 323 2.79 -10.51 -12.59
C GLU A 323 1.83 -10.08 -13.71
N HIS A 324 0.74 -9.37 -13.40
CA HIS A 324 -0.18 -8.86 -14.40
C HIS A 324 0.46 -7.76 -15.27
N ASP A 325 0.74 -8.09 -16.54
CA ASP A 325 1.48 -7.24 -17.48
C ASP A 325 0.92 -5.82 -17.63
N GLY A 326 -0.40 -5.68 -17.85
CA GLY A 326 -1.02 -4.35 -18.01
C GLY A 326 -0.94 -3.50 -16.73
N ALA A 327 -0.98 -4.13 -15.56
CA ALA A 327 -0.85 -3.42 -14.29
C ALA A 327 0.61 -3.03 -14.04
N ARG A 328 1.57 -3.88 -14.43
CA ARG A 328 3.00 -3.60 -14.39
C ARG A 328 3.36 -2.42 -15.29
N GLU A 329 2.80 -2.35 -16.51
CA GLU A 329 3.01 -1.23 -17.42
C GLU A 329 2.48 0.09 -16.84
N ILE A 330 1.27 0.08 -16.27
CA ILE A 330 0.70 1.26 -15.59
C ILE A 330 1.55 1.67 -14.39
N ALA A 331 2.01 0.72 -13.58
CA ALA A 331 2.89 1.00 -12.43
C ALA A 331 4.24 1.59 -12.88
N ALA A 332 4.84 1.06 -13.95
CA ALA A 332 6.07 1.57 -14.52
C ALA A 332 5.91 3.00 -15.07
N ALA A 333 4.81 3.25 -15.80
CA ALA A 333 4.46 4.58 -16.30
C ALA A 333 4.20 5.56 -15.16
N TRP A 334 3.52 5.12 -14.09
CA TRP A 334 3.28 5.92 -12.89
C TRP A 334 4.59 6.31 -12.20
N VAL A 335 5.53 5.38 -12.03
CA VAL A 335 6.87 5.67 -11.48
C VAL A 335 7.61 6.67 -12.37
N ALA A 336 7.64 6.44 -13.69
CA ALA A 336 8.32 7.32 -14.63
C ALA A 336 7.77 8.75 -14.60
N ALA A 337 6.43 8.90 -14.56
CA ALA A 337 5.78 10.20 -14.48
C ALA A 337 6.19 10.99 -13.23
N ARG A 338 6.27 10.34 -12.06
CA ARG A 338 6.67 11.00 -10.81
C ARG A 338 8.15 11.36 -10.73
N LEU A 339 8.97 10.75 -11.57
CA LEU A 339 10.39 11.09 -11.70
C LEU A 339 10.66 12.07 -12.85
N GLY A 340 9.62 12.61 -13.49
CA GLY A 340 9.75 13.53 -14.62
C GLY A 340 10.27 12.87 -15.90
N ARG A 341 10.04 11.56 -16.05
CA ARG A 341 10.50 10.73 -17.17
C ARG A 341 9.34 10.12 -17.99
N ALA A 342 8.13 10.67 -17.89
CA ALA A 342 7.03 10.23 -18.76
C ALA A 342 7.35 10.60 -20.22
N GLU A 343 7.32 9.60 -21.10
CA GLU A 343 7.27 9.78 -22.56
C GLU A 343 5.82 9.99 -23.02
#